data_AF-A0A9E3U7T7-F1
#
_entry.id   AF-A0A9E3U7T7-F1
#
_cell.length_a   1.000
_cell.length_b   1.000
_cell.length_c   1.000
_cell.angle_alpha   90.00
_cell.angle_beta   90.00
_cell.angle_gamma   90.00
#
_symmetry.space_group_name_H-M   'P 1'
#
loop_
_entity.id
_entity.type
_entity.pdbx_description
1 polymer ?
#
loop_
_entity_poly.entity_id
_entity_poly.type
_entity_poly.pdbx_seq_one_letter_code
_entity_poly.pdbx_strand_id
1 'polypeptide(L)'
;MSAPRLFALSIVALLVTLAATGCDKPRPPEKHPTFAPRTSAPPLAITEYVEDRPRGLRSIRLTEGVAMALECWDESGAPCLLEGSTLGDERVASFRRAYGDFDAVSVSGRGTQRAYLNRAVFVVVARQPGEAKLVVQTGKGPVTIDVTVFPQKR
;
A
#
# COMPACT_ATOMS: atom_id res chain seq x y z
N MET A 1 -75.19 23.23 19.35
CA MET A 1 -74.53 22.38 20.37
C MET A 1 -73.04 22.35 20.06
N SER A 2 -72.22 22.67 21.08
CA SER A 2 -70.78 22.40 21.27
C SER A 2 -69.80 22.68 20.12
N ALA A 3 -69.01 23.77 20.13
CA ALA A 3 -67.85 24.14 20.96
C ALA A 3 -66.49 23.85 20.26
N PRO A 4 -65.55 24.83 20.24
CA PRO A 4 -64.27 24.75 19.53
C PRO A 4 -63.16 24.12 20.39
N ARG A 5 -62.11 23.58 19.78
CA ARG A 5 -60.87 23.23 20.50
C ARG A 5 -59.64 23.83 19.84
N LEU A 6 -59.00 24.69 20.63
CA LEU A 6 -57.65 25.21 20.49
C LEU A 6 -56.63 24.07 20.38
N PHE A 7 -55.67 24.21 19.48
CA PHE A 7 -54.33 23.63 19.61
C PHE A 7 -53.34 24.78 19.31
N ALA A 8 -52.88 25.47 20.35
CA ALA A 8 -51.64 25.15 21.06
C ALA A 8 -50.40 25.41 20.19
N LEU A 9 -49.95 26.67 20.22
CA LEU A 9 -48.59 27.07 19.84
C LEU A 9 -47.59 26.22 20.63
N SER A 10 -46.76 25.43 19.94
CA SER A 10 -45.59 24.79 20.54
C SER A 10 -44.34 25.44 19.99
N ILE A 11 -43.69 26.21 20.87
CA ILE A 11 -42.44 26.92 20.66
C ILE A 11 -41.34 25.87 20.52
N VAL A 12 -40.84 25.65 19.30
CA VAL A 12 -39.68 24.77 19.07
C VAL A 12 -38.43 25.53 19.54
N ALA A 13 -37.92 25.11 20.68
CA ALA A 13 -36.72 25.63 21.32
C ALA A 13 -35.49 25.44 20.41
N LEU A 14 -34.82 26.56 20.14
CA LEU A 14 -33.53 26.65 19.46
C LEU A 14 -32.44 26.09 20.39
N LEU A 15 -32.12 24.80 20.26
CA LEU A 15 -30.99 24.19 20.96
C LEU A 15 -29.70 24.54 20.23
N VAL A 16 -28.94 25.46 20.84
CA VAL A 16 -27.60 25.86 20.44
C VAL A 16 -26.63 24.70 20.70
N THR A 17 -26.24 24.00 19.64
CA THR A 17 -25.23 22.94 19.69
C THR A 17 -23.84 23.59 19.77
N LEU A 18 -23.25 23.56 20.97
CA LEU A 18 -21.87 23.98 21.21
C LEU A 18 -20.91 23.15 20.35
N ALA A 19 -20.13 23.84 19.52
CA ALA A 19 -19.04 23.27 18.73
C ALA A 19 -17.98 22.69 19.67
N ALA A 20 -17.88 21.37 19.71
CA ALA A 20 -16.70 20.69 20.22
C ALA A 20 -15.56 20.92 19.22
N THR A 21 -14.80 21.99 19.42
CA THR A 21 -13.47 22.18 18.81
C THR A 21 -12.52 21.13 19.40
N GLY A 22 -12.66 19.89 18.93
CA GLY A 22 -11.71 18.83 19.21
C GLY A 22 -10.35 19.28 18.71
N CYS A 23 -9.43 19.52 19.64
CA CYS A 23 -8.03 19.76 19.32
C CYS A 23 -7.52 18.58 18.48
N ASP A 24 -7.30 18.81 17.18
CA ASP A 24 -6.56 17.92 16.32
C ASP A 24 -5.17 17.73 16.95
N LYS A 25 -5.00 16.63 17.69
CA LYS A 25 -3.66 16.22 18.10
C LYS A 25 -2.87 15.99 16.81
N PRO A 26 -1.66 16.56 16.68
CA PRO A 26 -0.82 16.30 15.51
C PRO A 26 -0.69 14.79 15.36
N ARG A 27 -1.20 14.26 14.24
CA ARG A 27 -1.08 12.83 13.93
C ARG A 27 0.42 12.50 13.93
N PRO A 28 0.85 11.43 14.61
CA PRO A 28 2.23 10.99 14.50
C PRO A 28 2.56 10.76 13.02
N PRO A 29 3.82 11.01 12.60
CA PRO A 29 4.23 10.78 11.22
C PRO A 29 3.83 9.37 10.81
N GLU A 30 3.06 9.26 9.71
CA GLU A 30 2.58 7.99 9.21
C GLU A 30 3.79 7.15 8.78
N LYS A 31 3.90 5.98 9.39
CA LYS A 31 5.08 5.13 9.28
C LYS A 31 4.96 4.26 8.05
N HIS A 32 5.70 4.55 6.99
CA HIS A 32 5.54 3.90 5.69
C HIS A 32 6.54 2.77 5.48
N PRO A 33 6.10 1.61 4.95
CA PRO A 33 7.03 0.54 4.57
C PRO A 33 7.91 0.97 3.40
N THR A 34 9.12 0.41 3.35
CA THR A 34 10.09 0.61 2.27
C THR A 34 10.08 -0.60 1.35
N PHE A 35 10.16 -0.36 0.04
CA PHE A 35 10.29 -1.40 -0.97
C PHE A 35 11.62 -1.25 -1.70
N ALA A 36 12.30 -2.36 -2.00
CA ALA A 36 13.49 -2.34 -2.84
C ALA A 36 13.40 -3.39 -3.95
N PRO A 37 13.71 -3.02 -5.20
CA PRO A 37 13.73 -3.94 -6.32
C PRO A 37 14.90 -4.93 -6.19
N ARG A 38 14.66 -6.19 -6.54
CA ARG A 38 15.64 -7.30 -6.50
C ARG A 38 15.90 -7.94 -7.86
N THR A 39 15.25 -7.45 -8.91
CA THR A 39 15.43 -7.97 -10.27
C THR A 39 16.25 -7.03 -11.12
N SER A 40 17.21 -7.58 -11.85
CA SER A 40 17.93 -6.90 -12.93
C SER A 40 17.25 -7.20 -14.26
N ALA A 41 16.96 -6.17 -15.05
CA ALA A 41 16.35 -6.36 -16.37
C ALA A 41 17.36 -6.91 -17.36
N PRO A 42 16.90 -7.69 -18.36
CA PRO A 42 17.66 -7.90 -19.59
C PRO A 42 18.05 -6.57 -20.25
N PRO A 43 19.11 -6.55 -21.08
CA PRO A 43 19.41 -5.39 -21.92
C PRO A 43 18.17 -4.96 -22.72
N LEU A 44 17.96 -3.64 -22.84
CA LEU A 44 16.84 -3.02 -23.57
C LEU A 44 15.46 -3.12 -22.90
N ALA A 45 15.32 -3.86 -21.80
CA ALA A 45 14.09 -3.92 -21.03
C ALA A 45 14.06 -2.90 -19.88
N ILE A 46 12.87 -2.40 -19.56
CA ILE A 46 12.62 -1.51 -18.42
C ILE A 46 12.28 -2.38 -17.21
N THR A 47 12.97 -2.14 -16.09
CA THR A 47 12.57 -2.61 -14.75
C THR A 47 12.94 -1.54 -13.74
N GLU A 48 11.97 -0.70 -13.38
CA GLU A 48 12.22 0.45 -12.49
C GLU A 48 11.17 0.49 -11.38
N TYR A 49 11.64 0.65 -10.15
CA TYR A 49 10.81 1.02 -9.01
C TYR A 49 11.12 2.47 -8.67
N VAL A 50 10.08 3.31 -8.65
CA VAL A 50 10.18 4.74 -8.35
C VAL A 50 9.36 5.02 -7.10
N GLU A 51 9.98 5.64 -6.10
CA GLU A 51 9.31 6.09 -4.88
C GLU A 51 9.54 7.59 -4.68
N ASP A 52 8.46 8.36 -4.70
CA ASP A 52 8.42 9.78 -4.34
C ASP A 52 7.85 9.89 -2.92
N ARG A 53 8.74 9.83 -1.92
CA ARG A 53 8.37 9.89 -0.50
C ARG A 53 7.58 11.16 -0.13
N PRO A 54 7.96 12.38 -0.57
CA PRO A 54 7.17 13.58 -0.33
C PRO A 54 5.71 13.49 -0.78
N ARG A 55 5.44 12.78 -1.88
CA ARG A 55 4.08 12.63 -2.43
C ARG A 55 3.42 11.31 -2.07
N GLY A 56 4.13 10.40 -1.40
CA GLY A 56 3.67 9.03 -1.13
C GLY A 56 3.42 8.20 -2.39
N LEU A 57 3.94 8.63 -3.55
CA LEU A 57 3.72 7.95 -4.83
C LEU A 57 4.73 6.83 -5.00
N ARG A 58 4.25 5.67 -5.43
CA ARG A 58 5.05 4.48 -5.72
C ARG A 58 4.66 3.96 -7.08
N SER A 59 5.65 3.71 -7.94
CA SER A 59 5.42 3.21 -9.29
C SER A 59 6.39 2.10 -9.66
N ILE A 60 5.87 1.10 -10.36
CA ILE A 60 6.61 0.03 -11.01
C ILE A 60 6.47 0.22 -12.51
N ARG A 61 7.59 0.28 -13.21
CA ARG A 61 7.65 0.39 -14.67
C ARG A 61 8.34 -0.83 -15.22
N LEU A 62 7.65 -1.56 -16.10
CA LEU A 62 8.11 -2.83 -16.65
C LEU A 62 7.93 -2.87 -18.16
N THR A 63 8.82 -3.54 -18.86
CA THR A 63 8.55 -4.00 -20.23
C THR A 63 7.68 -5.25 -20.20
N GLU A 64 6.78 -5.40 -21.17
CA GLU A 64 5.98 -6.60 -21.39
C GLU A 64 6.85 -7.88 -21.34
N GLY A 65 6.39 -8.89 -20.59
CA GLY A 65 7.12 -10.14 -20.38
C GLY A 65 8.19 -10.10 -19.28
N VAL A 66 8.49 -8.93 -18.70
CA VAL A 66 9.46 -8.79 -17.61
C VAL A 66 8.77 -8.97 -16.25
N ALA A 67 9.48 -9.62 -15.32
CA ALA A 67 9.08 -9.71 -13.92
C ALA A 67 10.00 -8.85 -13.04
N MET A 68 9.46 -8.29 -11.97
CA MET A 68 10.21 -7.62 -10.92
C MET A 68 9.84 -8.20 -9.56
N ALA A 69 10.86 -8.64 -8.84
CA ALA A 69 10.78 -8.94 -7.42
C ALA A 69 11.03 -7.67 -6.60
N LEU A 70 10.16 -7.42 -5.62
CA LEU A 70 10.26 -6.33 -4.66
C LEU A 70 10.29 -6.93 -3.26
N GLU A 71 11.30 -6.54 -2.49
CA GLU A 71 11.37 -6.87 -1.07
C GLU A 71 10.80 -5.72 -0.25
N CYS A 72 10.04 -6.05 0.79
CA CYS A 72 9.37 -5.08 1.66
C CYS A 72 9.91 -5.16 3.08
N TRP A 73 10.26 -4.01 3.65
CA TRP A 73 10.62 -3.87 5.06
C TRP A 73 9.79 -2.79 5.73
N ASP A 74 9.53 -2.99 7.02
CA ASP A 74 9.04 -1.94 7.89
C ASP A 74 10.17 -1.01 8.35
N GLU A 75 9.81 0.04 9.09
CA GLU A 75 10.77 1.02 9.60
C GLU A 75 11.77 0.46 10.62
N SER A 76 11.47 -0.68 11.23
CA SER A 76 12.40 -1.35 12.15
C SER A 76 13.42 -2.22 11.41
N GLY A 77 13.30 -2.30 10.08
CA GLY A 77 14.11 -3.20 9.24
C GLY A 77 13.61 -4.64 9.25
N ALA A 78 12.44 -4.91 9.83
CA ALA A 78 11.83 -6.23 9.79
C ALA A 78 11.08 -6.42 8.46
N PRO A 79 11.08 -7.64 7.87
CA PRO A 79 10.27 -7.93 6.69
C PRO A 79 8.79 -7.62 6.91
N CYS A 80 8.13 -7.04 5.91
CA CYS A 80 6.69 -6.76 5.98
C CYS A 80 5.86 -8.04 6.07
N LEU A 81 4.72 -7.99 6.76
CA LEU A 81 3.72 -9.05 6.71
C LEU A 81 2.84 -8.88 5.46
N LEU A 82 2.97 -9.75 4.46
CA LEU A 82 2.20 -9.70 3.21
C LEU A 82 0.87 -10.46 3.35
N GLU A 83 -0.10 -9.83 4.00
CA GLU A 83 -1.41 -10.43 4.33
C GLU A 83 -2.28 -10.67 3.10
N GLY A 84 -2.10 -9.87 2.05
CA GLY A 84 -2.85 -9.98 0.81
C GLY A 84 -2.48 -8.89 -0.19
N SER A 85 -3.06 -8.99 -1.38
CA SER A 85 -2.85 -8.01 -2.45
C SER A 85 -4.02 -8.04 -3.42
N THR A 86 -4.35 -6.90 -4.00
CA THR A 86 -5.30 -6.81 -5.11
C THR A 86 -4.67 -6.06 -6.28
N LEU A 87 -4.96 -6.50 -7.50
CA LEU A 87 -4.50 -5.84 -8.71
C LEU A 87 -5.72 -5.39 -9.51
N GLY A 88 -5.74 -4.12 -9.92
CA GLY A 88 -6.87 -3.52 -10.64
C GLY A 88 -7.11 -4.13 -12.03
N ASP A 89 -6.07 -4.62 -12.70
CA ASP A 89 -6.18 -5.30 -14.00
C ASP A 89 -5.13 -6.42 -14.14
N GLU A 90 -5.58 -7.67 -14.09
CA GLU A 90 -4.73 -8.86 -14.24
C GLU A 90 -4.31 -9.17 -15.70
N ARG A 91 -4.84 -8.43 -16.68
CA ARG A 91 -4.41 -8.51 -18.08
C ARG A 91 -3.15 -7.70 -18.31
N VAL A 92 -3.02 -6.55 -17.63
CA VAL A 92 -1.85 -5.66 -17.72
C VAL A 92 -0.67 -6.26 -16.96
N ALA A 93 -0.87 -6.70 -15.71
CA ALA A 93 0.16 -7.31 -14.89
C ALA A 93 -0.40 -8.50 -14.10
N SER A 94 0.47 -9.25 -13.43
CA SER A 94 0.05 -10.22 -12.41
C SER A 94 0.97 -10.12 -11.21
N PHE A 95 0.46 -10.51 -10.04
CA PHE A 95 1.17 -10.44 -8.78
C PHE A 95 1.27 -11.84 -8.16
N ARG A 96 2.43 -12.16 -7.59
CA ARG A 96 2.64 -13.36 -6.79
C ARG A 96 3.43 -13.03 -5.53
N ARG A 97 3.00 -13.57 -4.40
CA ARG A 97 3.82 -13.58 -3.18
C ARG A 97 4.92 -14.61 -3.34
N ALA A 98 6.12 -14.27 -2.89
CA ALA A 98 7.25 -15.18 -2.82
C ALA A 98 7.92 -15.03 -1.46
N TYR A 99 8.20 -16.14 -0.81
CA TYR A 99 9.03 -16.13 0.38
C TYR A 99 10.45 -16.48 -0.06
N GLY A 100 11.37 -15.54 0.10
CA GLY A 100 12.77 -15.78 -0.22
C GLY A 100 13.38 -16.68 0.83
N ASP A 101 13.51 -17.97 0.53
CA ASP A 101 14.15 -18.97 1.40
C ASP A 101 15.70 -18.90 1.35
N PHE A 102 16.24 -17.90 0.65
CA PHE A 102 17.63 -17.92 0.18
C PHE A 102 18.63 -17.08 0.97
N ASP A 103 18.19 -16.30 1.97
CA ASP A 103 19.11 -15.70 2.94
C ASP A 103 18.30 -15.33 4.18
N ALA A 104 18.55 -16.07 5.25
CA ALA A 104 18.02 -15.75 6.55
C ALA A 104 18.59 -14.38 6.98
N VAL A 105 17.79 -13.31 6.90
CA VAL A 105 18.25 -11.98 7.30
C VAL A 105 18.37 -11.99 8.82
N SER A 106 19.59 -11.78 9.34
CA SER A 106 19.80 -11.64 10.78
C SER A 106 19.19 -10.32 11.24
N VAL A 107 18.08 -10.37 11.96
CA VAL A 107 17.55 -9.19 12.65
C VAL A 107 18.12 -9.15 14.07
N SER A 108 18.57 -7.98 14.50
CA SER A 108 19.06 -7.76 15.87
C SER A 108 17.86 -7.65 16.81
N GLY A 109 17.62 -8.69 17.62
CA GLY A 109 16.68 -8.64 18.74
C GLY A 109 17.22 -7.85 19.92
N ARG A 110 16.38 -7.50 20.90
CA ARG A 110 16.84 -7.01 22.21
C ARG A 110 17.52 -8.18 22.94
N GLY A 111 18.86 -8.21 22.87
CA GLY A 111 19.67 -9.29 23.44
C GLY A 111 20.43 -10.07 22.36
N THR A 112 21.38 -10.93 22.78
CA THR A 112 22.29 -11.70 21.90
C THR A 112 21.61 -12.72 20.97
N GLN A 113 20.27 -12.77 20.93
CA GLN A 113 19.52 -13.67 20.06
C GLN A 113 19.38 -13.07 18.66
N ARG A 114 20.00 -13.73 17.68
CA ARG A 114 19.75 -13.50 16.25
C ARG A 114 18.47 -14.24 15.88
N ALA A 115 17.43 -13.51 15.49
CA ALA A 115 16.28 -14.12 14.84
C ALA A 115 16.50 -14.05 13.32
N TYR A 116 16.05 -15.10 12.64
CA TYR A 116 16.09 -15.20 11.19
C TYR A 116 14.66 -15.05 10.69
N LEU A 117 14.41 -13.99 9.93
CA LEU A 117 13.10 -13.75 9.31
C LEU A 117 13.19 -13.97 7.81
N ASN A 118 12.21 -14.67 7.26
CA ASN A 118 12.09 -14.88 5.82
C ASN A 118 11.89 -13.53 5.13
N ARG A 119 12.58 -13.33 4.01
CA ARG A 119 12.39 -12.12 3.19
C ARG A 119 10.97 -12.10 2.62
N ALA A 120 10.27 -11.01 2.87
CA ALA A 120 8.96 -10.76 2.30
C ALA A 120 9.14 -10.19 0.90
N VAL A 121 9.06 -11.07 -0.11
CA VAL A 121 9.21 -10.70 -1.51
C VAL A 121 7.85 -10.83 -2.21
N PHE A 122 7.58 -9.95 -3.15
CA PHE A 122 6.53 -10.19 -4.12
C PHE A 122 7.02 -9.92 -5.51
N VAL A 123 6.44 -10.62 -6.46
CA VAL A 123 6.82 -10.58 -7.87
C VAL A 123 5.67 -10.00 -8.65
N VAL A 124 5.94 -8.91 -9.38
CA VAL A 124 5.03 -8.33 -10.35
C VAL A 124 5.51 -8.74 -11.74
N VAL A 125 4.65 -9.38 -12.52
CA VAL A 125 4.95 -9.83 -13.89
C VAL A 125 4.14 -8.99 -14.86
N ALA A 126 4.82 -8.30 -15.77
CA ALA A 126 4.21 -7.53 -16.83
C ALA A 126 3.67 -8.44 -17.94
N ARG A 127 2.40 -8.26 -18.30
CA ARG A 127 1.70 -9.15 -19.24
C ARG A 127 1.28 -8.45 -20.53
N GLN A 128 0.64 -7.29 -20.43
CA GLN A 128 0.20 -6.51 -21.60
C GLN A 128 0.47 -5.02 -21.35
N PRO A 129 0.77 -4.24 -22.40
CA PRO A 129 0.94 -2.79 -22.27
C PRO A 129 -0.29 -2.11 -21.69
N GLY A 130 -0.08 -1.21 -20.73
CA GLY A 130 -1.16 -0.53 -20.03
C GLY A 130 -0.77 -0.09 -18.63
N GLU A 131 -1.78 0.34 -17.86
CA GLU A 131 -1.63 0.78 -16.48
C GLU A 131 -2.56 -0.03 -15.57
N ALA A 132 -2.07 -0.38 -14.39
CA ALA A 132 -2.84 -1.05 -13.35
C ALA A 132 -2.46 -0.51 -11.97
N LYS A 133 -3.34 -0.68 -10.98
CA LYS A 133 -3.03 -0.34 -9.59
C LYS A 133 -2.89 -1.61 -8.76
N LEU A 134 -1.75 -1.78 -8.12
CA LEU A 134 -1.48 -2.84 -7.16
C LEU A 134 -1.67 -2.30 -5.75
N VAL A 135 -2.52 -2.94 -4.94
CA VAL A 135 -2.66 -2.64 -3.52
C VAL A 135 -2.06 -3.81 -2.74
N VAL A 136 -1.04 -3.54 -1.91
CA VAL A 136 -0.36 -4.53 -1.08
C VAL A 136 -0.74 -4.31 0.39
N GLN A 137 -1.22 -5.34 1.08
CA GLN A 137 -1.52 -5.29 2.51
C GLN A 137 -0.26 -5.64 3.30
N THR A 138 0.31 -4.66 4.03
CA THR A 138 1.65 -4.76 4.64
C THR A 138 1.66 -4.99 6.16
N GLY A 139 0.55 -5.41 6.77
CA GLY A 139 0.39 -5.52 8.24
C GLY A 139 0.42 -4.16 8.98
N LYS A 140 0.91 -3.10 8.35
CA LYS A 140 0.82 -1.69 8.77
C LYS A 140 -0.26 -0.91 8.01
N GLY A 141 -0.89 -1.55 7.03
CA GLY A 141 -1.92 -0.97 6.20
C GLY A 141 -1.73 -1.28 4.71
N PRO A 142 -2.71 -0.87 3.88
CA PRO A 142 -2.62 -0.99 2.43
C PRO A 142 -1.61 0.01 1.87
N VAL A 143 -0.82 -0.42 0.90
CA VAL A 143 0.05 0.42 0.09
C VAL A 143 -0.34 0.29 -1.37
N THR A 144 -0.63 1.41 -2.02
CA THR A 144 -0.91 1.46 -3.44
C THR A 144 0.37 1.71 -4.23
N ILE A 145 0.56 0.94 -5.30
CA ILE A 145 1.68 1.03 -6.24
C ILE A 145 1.08 1.08 -7.64
N ASP A 146 1.40 2.13 -8.40
CA ASP A 146 1.00 2.25 -9.80
C ASP A 146 1.91 1.39 -10.67
N VAL A 147 1.34 0.54 -11.51
CA VAL A 147 2.06 -0.39 -12.39
C VAL A 147 1.86 0.06 -13.83
N THR A 148 2.94 0.39 -14.53
CA THR A 148 2.93 0.75 -15.94
C THR A 148 3.72 -0.28 -16.74
N VAL A 149 3.08 -0.85 -17.76
CA VAL A 149 3.70 -1.82 -18.67
C VAL A 149 3.89 -1.20 -20.05
N PHE A 150 5.14 -1.22 -20.52
CA PHE A 150 5.54 -0.74 -21.84
C PHE A 150 5.64 -1.91 -22.83
N PRO A 151 5.32 -1.70 -24.12
CA PRO A 151 5.49 -2.73 -25.14
C PRO A 151 6.95 -3.14 -25.30
N GLN A 152 7.19 -4.42 -25.56
CA GLN A 152 8.51 -4.90 -25.93
C GLN A 152 8.89 -4.36 -27.32
N LYS A 153 10.03 -3.67 -27.42
CA LYS A 153 10.59 -3.30 -28.72
C LYS A 153 11.04 -4.58 -29.43
N ARG A 154 10.40 -4.88 -30.56
CA ARG A 154 10.76 -5.98 -31.45
C ARG A 154 11.86 -5.56 -32.40
#